data_AF-A0A8J6WSD9-F1
#
_entry.id   AF-A0A8J6WSD9-F1
#
_cell.length_a   1.000
_cell.length_b   1.000
_cell.length_c   1.000
_cell.angle_alpha   90.00
_cell.angle_beta   90.00
_cell.angle_gamma   90.00
#
_symmetry.space_group_name_H-M   'P 1'
#
loop_
_entity.id
_entity.type
_entity.pdbx_description
1 polymer ?
#
loop_
_entity_poly.entity_id
_entity_poly.type
_entity_poly.pdbx_seq_one_letter_code
_entity_poly.pdbx_strand_id
1 'polypeptide(L)'
;MTHQGSLIQQPIINKMYTTAKAIAPLQVGLTALLLWVGGTVILPAGANNATPSSHTTTTALQVAQIPAGATVLYVNSALGTDDAGAGSSEGAPYRSITYALKQAKSNTVIQLAPGSYTKDTGEVFPLVVKPDVILRGDEANKGQTVLVIGSGPYVSPTFASQNVTIRADKESEVRGLTVTNPMTRGTALWVESSNPEIRNNTFSNSLRDGIFVTGTGAPTIADNVFTQNKGNGVSLARAAQGEIRGNLFQATGFGIAIGGTSAPTLEGNQVIQNTDGIVVSDSARPVLRDNVIENNTRDGVVAITNAQPNLGTAENPGNNTIQNNGRYDLYNATRGNTIVAVGNQINPQRISGPVDFVAADVTPPGGSTVSQFKDVQGHWAQAFIEALAARNIISGFPDGTYRPSTPVTRAQFAAIINKAFTPSAQRSSINFVDVGQSFWGYQAIQTAYRGGFLAGYPGGVFLPDQQIPRVQVLVSLANGLGYSATNTSALNRYYTDAAQIPSYAIAPVTAATQRSIVINYPTLNQLSPNREATRAEVAAFVYQALVNAGKVDPITSPYVVRGSQP
;
A
#
# COMPACT_ATOMS: atom_id res chain seq x y z
N MET A 1 10.75 36.81 48.79
CA MET A 1 9.29 36.93 48.62
C MET A 1 9.06 38.23 47.87
N THR A 2 8.60 38.31 46.63
CA THR A 2 7.97 37.38 45.66
C THR A 2 8.37 37.89 44.26
N HIS A 3 8.80 36.98 43.39
CA HIS A 3 9.42 37.29 42.10
C HIS A 3 8.43 37.86 41.06
N GLN A 4 8.78 39.01 40.48
CA GLN A 4 8.34 39.42 39.14
C GLN A 4 9.21 38.72 38.08
N GLY A 5 8.55 38.14 37.07
CA GLY A 5 9.20 37.54 35.90
C GLY A 5 8.84 38.32 34.63
N SER A 6 9.85 38.97 34.07
CA SER A 6 9.84 39.78 32.86
C SER A 6 9.57 38.96 31.59
N LEU A 7 8.65 39.43 30.74
CA LEU A 7 8.45 38.97 29.37
C LEU A 7 9.37 39.78 28.45
N ILE A 8 10.43 39.14 27.94
CA ILE A 8 11.30 39.68 26.90
C ILE A 8 10.74 39.26 25.54
N GLN A 9 10.34 40.26 24.74
CA GLN A 9 10.13 40.15 23.30
C GLN A 9 11.47 39.95 22.58
N GLN A 10 11.51 39.07 21.58
CA GLN A 10 12.23 39.33 20.33
C GLN A 10 11.49 38.75 19.10
N PRO A 11 11.63 39.35 17.89
CA PRO A 11 10.76 39.17 16.74
C PRO A 11 11.46 38.47 15.54
N ILE A 12 10.77 38.49 14.38
CA ILE A 12 11.22 38.13 13.01
C ILE A 12 11.03 36.62 12.74
N ILE A 13 10.15 36.16 11.84
CA ILE A 13 10.20 36.28 10.37
C ILE A 13 8.76 36.25 9.82
N ASN A 14 8.36 37.30 9.09
CA ASN A 14 7.18 37.28 8.24
C ASN A 14 7.46 38.14 7.00
N LYS A 15 7.57 37.51 5.83
CA LYS A 15 7.31 38.10 4.50
C LYS A 15 7.61 37.06 3.41
N MET A 16 6.57 36.61 2.73
CA MET A 16 6.41 36.74 1.27
C MET A 16 5.17 35.96 0.84
N TYR A 17 4.00 36.60 0.84
CA TYR A 17 2.90 36.35 -0.09
C TYR A 17 1.97 37.57 -0.07
N THR A 18 2.10 38.46 -1.05
CA THR A 18 1.03 39.39 -1.44
C THR A 18 1.24 39.85 -2.88
N THR A 19 0.35 39.42 -3.76
CA THR A 19 -0.25 40.30 -4.78
C THR A 19 -1.49 39.62 -5.37
N ALA A 20 -2.67 40.06 -4.94
CA ALA A 20 -3.89 39.97 -5.73
C ALA A 20 -4.71 41.24 -5.46
N LYS A 21 -4.94 42.01 -6.53
CA LYS A 21 -5.68 43.28 -6.52
C LYS A 21 -7.17 43.03 -6.30
N ALA A 22 -7.80 43.97 -5.60
CA ALA A 22 -9.23 44.06 -5.33
C ALA A 22 -10.02 44.50 -6.58
N ILE A 23 -11.22 43.93 -6.75
CA ILE A 23 -12.35 44.52 -7.49
C ILE A 23 -13.61 44.38 -6.60
N ALA A 24 -14.42 45.43 -6.60
CA ALA A 24 -15.54 45.74 -5.70
C ALA A 24 -16.81 44.86 -5.91
N PRO A 25 -17.84 44.95 -5.03
CA PRO A 25 -18.87 43.93 -4.87
C PRO A 25 -20.12 44.16 -5.73
N LEU A 26 -20.83 43.06 -6.05
CA LEU A 26 -22.21 43.07 -6.54
C LEU A 26 -23.04 42.11 -5.69
N GLN A 27 -24.24 42.55 -5.33
CA GLN A 27 -25.13 41.92 -4.38
C GLN A 27 -26.35 41.31 -5.10
N VAL A 28 -26.81 40.18 -4.55
CA VAL A 28 -28.14 39.53 -4.63
C VAL A 28 -28.49 38.70 -5.89
N GLY A 29 -28.89 37.44 -5.65
CA GLY A 29 -29.94 36.79 -6.45
C GLY A 29 -29.81 35.29 -6.72
N LEU A 30 -30.39 34.49 -5.82
CA LEU A 30 -31.06 33.19 -6.02
C LEU A 30 -30.49 32.06 -6.93
N THR A 31 -30.56 30.85 -6.35
CA THR A 31 -30.71 29.52 -6.97
C THR A 31 -29.55 28.96 -7.81
N ALA A 32 -28.70 28.14 -7.18
CA ALA A 32 -27.83 27.19 -7.87
C ALA A 32 -28.14 25.76 -7.41
N LEU A 33 -28.82 25.04 -8.30
CA LEU A 33 -28.96 23.59 -8.33
C LEU A 33 -27.56 22.96 -8.38
N LEU A 34 -27.12 22.29 -7.31
CA LEU A 34 -25.85 21.56 -7.33
C LEU A 34 -26.02 20.26 -8.13
N LEU A 35 -25.53 20.30 -9.37
CA LEU A 35 -25.26 19.11 -10.17
C LEU A 35 -24.13 18.32 -9.52
N TRP A 36 -24.46 17.12 -9.03
CA TRP A 36 -23.51 16.06 -8.72
C TRP A 36 -22.79 15.65 -10.01
N VAL A 37 -21.50 15.97 -10.13
CA VAL A 37 -20.64 15.27 -11.08
C VAL A 37 -20.02 14.09 -10.33
N GLY A 38 -20.73 12.97 -10.34
CA GLY A 38 -20.19 11.68 -9.94
C GLY A 38 -19.12 11.26 -10.94
N GLY A 39 -17.86 11.23 -10.51
CA GLY A 39 -16.81 10.54 -11.24
C GLY A 39 -17.05 9.04 -11.14
N THR A 40 -17.79 8.48 -12.10
CA THR A 40 -17.92 7.05 -12.28
C THR A 40 -16.56 6.44 -12.60
N VAL A 41 -16.08 5.57 -11.71
CA VAL A 41 -15.10 4.54 -12.08
C VAL A 41 -15.84 3.57 -13.01
N ILE A 42 -15.55 3.64 -14.31
CA ILE A 42 -16.08 2.72 -15.31
C ILE A 42 -15.28 1.43 -15.21
N LEU A 43 -15.89 0.38 -14.66
CA LEU A 43 -15.46 -0.99 -14.88
C LEU A 43 -16.15 -1.50 -16.16
N PRO A 44 -15.44 -2.08 -17.14
CA PRO A 44 -16.09 -2.67 -18.31
C PRO A 44 -16.80 -3.96 -17.91
N ALA A 45 -18.13 -3.94 -17.97
CA ALA A 45 -18.97 -5.12 -17.97
C ALA A 45 -18.98 -5.75 -19.38
N GLY A 46 -18.64 -7.02 -19.48
CA GLY A 46 -18.89 -7.87 -20.65
C GLY A 46 -19.90 -8.95 -20.27
N ALA A 47 -21.12 -8.84 -20.80
CA ALA A 47 -22.21 -9.79 -20.61
C ALA A 47 -21.95 -11.09 -21.37
N ASN A 48 -22.37 -12.23 -20.80
CA ASN A 48 -23.11 -13.27 -21.53
C ASN A 48 -23.86 -14.20 -20.55
N ASN A 49 -25.12 -14.43 -20.92
CA ASN A 49 -26.15 -15.18 -20.22
C ASN A 49 -25.81 -16.66 -19.96
N ALA A 50 -26.06 -17.12 -18.74
CA ALA A 50 -26.44 -18.51 -18.46
C ALA A 50 -27.39 -18.54 -17.25
N THR A 51 -28.53 -19.20 -17.41
CA THR A 51 -29.54 -19.50 -16.39
C THR A 51 -29.00 -20.45 -15.29
N PRO A 52 -29.61 -20.46 -14.08
CA PRO A 52 -28.99 -20.97 -12.87
C PRO A 52 -29.15 -22.48 -12.71
N SER A 53 -28.04 -23.20 -12.56
CA SER A 53 -28.02 -24.58 -12.03
C SER A 53 -27.69 -24.53 -10.54
N SER A 54 -28.65 -25.00 -9.74
CA SER A 54 -28.62 -25.12 -8.29
C SER A 54 -27.57 -26.12 -7.82
N HIS A 55 -26.48 -25.62 -7.25
CA HIS A 55 -25.62 -26.37 -6.34
C HIS A 55 -25.39 -25.55 -5.06
N THR A 56 -26.20 -25.86 -4.06
CA THR A 56 -25.97 -25.51 -2.65
C THR A 56 -24.67 -26.16 -2.18
N THR A 57 -23.61 -25.36 -2.09
CA THR A 57 -22.44 -25.68 -1.29
C THR A 57 -22.13 -24.47 -0.43
N THR A 58 -22.65 -24.51 0.79
CA THR A 58 -22.44 -23.53 1.85
C THR A 58 -21.01 -23.64 2.34
N THR A 59 -20.06 -22.96 1.69
CA THR A 59 -18.73 -22.74 2.27
C THR A 59 -18.72 -21.35 2.88
N ALA A 60 -19.01 -21.29 4.17
CA ALA A 60 -18.97 -20.06 4.94
C ALA A 60 -17.57 -19.43 4.82
N LEU A 61 -17.54 -18.24 4.21
CA LEU A 61 -16.39 -17.34 4.23
C LEU A 61 -16.03 -17.08 5.69
N GLN A 62 -14.75 -17.25 6.03
CA GLN A 62 -14.26 -17.02 7.39
C GLN A 62 -14.27 -15.51 7.67
N VAL A 63 -15.42 -15.03 8.15
CA VAL A 63 -15.57 -13.70 8.76
C VAL A 63 -14.62 -13.61 9.94
N ALA A 64 -13.85 -12.53 10.06
CA ALA A 64 -13.09 -12.23 11.28
C ALA A 64 -14.01 -12.45 12.49
N GLN A 65 -13.68 -13.42 13.35
CA GLN A 65 -14.57 -13.86 14.40
C GLN A 65 -14.81 -12.71 15.38
N ILE A 66 -16.09 -12.41 15.64
CA ILE A 66 -16.51 -11.55 16.77
C ILE A 66 -15.86 -12.12 18.04
N PRO A 67 -15.25 -11.29 18.90
CA PRO A 67 -14.64 -11.78 20.13
C PRO A 67 -15.64 -12.63 20.93
N ALA A 68 -15.22 -13.80 21.41
CA ALA A 68 -16.09 -14.70 22.15
C ALA A 68 -16.70 -13.97 23.36
N GLY A 69 -18.04 -13.91 23.44
CA GLY A 69 -18.76 -13.21 24.50
C GLY A 69 -18.99 -11.71 24.29
N ALA A 70 -18.57 -11.13 23.15
CA ALA A 70 -18.89 -9.74 22.83
C ALA A 70 -20.38 -9.55 22.53
N THR A 71 -20.95 -8.44 23.01
CA THR A 71 -22.31 -8.02 22.63
C THR A 71 -22.27 -7.39 21.25
N VAL A 72 -23.17 -7.77 20.35
CA VAL A 72 -23.26 -7.18 19.00
C VAL A 72 -24.46 -6.24 18.92
N LEU A 73 -24.22 -5.00 18.51
CA LEU A 73 -25.24 -4.02 18.18
C LEU A 73 -25.22 -3.78 16.67
N TYR A 74 -26.34 -4.00 16.00
CA TYR A 74 -26.48 -3.80 14.56
C TYR A 74 -27.01 -2.41 14.25
N VAL A 75 -26.42 -1.74 13.25
CA VAL A 75 -26.81 -0.39 12.82
C VAL A 75 -27.01 -0.37 11.32
N ASN A 76 -28.09 0.26 10.86
CA ASN A 76 -28.38 0.49 9.45
C ASN A 76 -29.02 1.87 9.29
N SER A 77 -28.32 2.79 8.64
CA SER A 77 -28.76 4.19 8.52
C SER A 77 -30.03 4.40 7.70
N ALA A 78 -30.39 3.43 6.84
CA ALA A 78 -31.57 3.50 5.99
C ALA A 78 -32.79 2.80 6.60
N LEU A 79 -32.59 1.65 7.26
CA LEU A 79 -33.67 0.76 7.71
C LEU A 79 -33.88 0.73 9.23
N GLY A 80 -32.93 1.23 10.02
CA GLY A 80 -32.98 1.12 11.47
C GLY A 80 -33.87 2.15 12.16
N THR A 81 -34.08 1.95 13.47
CA THR A 81 -34.74 2.90 14.38
C THR A 81 -33.98 3.03 15.69
N ASP A 82 -33.94 4.22 16.28
CA ASP A 82 -33.17 4.53 17.50
C ASP A 82 -34.02 4.38 18.77
N ASP A 83 -34.59 3.19 18.96
CA ASP A 83 -35.47 2.84 20.07
C ASP A 83 -34.91 1.66 20.90
N ALA A 84 -35.31 1.55 22.17
CA ALA A 84 -34.74 0.56 23.10
C ALA A 84 -34.95 -0.92 22.69
N GLY A 85 -35.88 -1.22 21.77
CA GLY A 85 -36.14 -2.57 21.27
C GLY A 85 -35.31 -2.98 20.04
N ALA A 86 -34.53 -2.05 19.47
CA ALA A 86 -33.72 -2.30 18.27
C ALA A 86 -32.26 -2.65 18.61
N GLY A 87 -31.44 -2.85 17.60
CA GLY A 87 -30.00 -3.06 17.67
C GLY A 87 -29.55 -4.48 18.00
N SER A 88 -30.43 -5.38 18.45
CA SER A 88 -30.05 -6.75 18.85
C SER A 88 -29.89 -7.74 17.68
N SER A 89 -30.37 -7.39 16.47
CA SER A 89 -30.24 -8.22 15.27
C SER A 89 -30.25 -7.38 13.99
N GLU A 90 -29.79 -7.96 12.88
CA GLU A 90 -29.84 -7.32 11.55
C GLU A 90 -31.27 -6.99 11.08
N GLY A 91 -32.27 -7.74 11.54
CA GLY A 91 -33.68 -7.54 11.20
C GLY A 91 -34.35 -6.39 11.96
N ALA A 92 -33.75 -5.92 13.05
CA ALA A 92 -34.21 -4.77 13.83
C ALA A 92 -33.02 -3.93 14.28
N PRO A 93 -32.26 -3.29 13.37
CA PRO A 93 -31.05 -2.56 13.70
C PRO A 93 -31.35 -1.17 14.27
N TYR A 94 -30.41 -0.58 15.00
CA TYR A 94 -30.41 0.85 15.29
C TYR A 94 -30.25 1.65 14.00
N ARG A 95 -30.72 2.90 13.99
CA ARG A 95 -30.56 3.79 12.83
C ARG A 95 -29.19 4.44 12.83
N SER A 96 -28.74 4.97 13.97
CA SER A 96 -27.51 5.75 14.06
C SER A 96 -26.42 5.09 14.87
N ILE A 97 -25.16 5.34 14.47
CA ILE A 97 -23.96 5.00 15.24
C ILE A 97 -23.99 5.75 16.56
N THR A 98 -24.45 7.00 16.55
CA THR A 98 -24.62 7.85 17.73
C THR A 98 -25.47 7.17 18.80
N TYR A 99 -26.60 6.59 18.43
CA TYR A 99 -27.44 5.87 19.38
C TYR A 99 -26.77 4.58 19.85
N ALA A 100 -26.22 3.78 18.93
CA ALA A 100 -25.51 2.55 19.26
C ALA A 100 -24.35 2.79 20.25
N LEU A 101 -23.55 3.84 20.04
CA LEU A 101 -22.46 4.24 20.93
C LEU A 101 -22.96 4.63 22.31
N LYS A 102 -24.15 5.23 22.45
CA LYS A 102 -24.74 5.52 23.77
C LYS A 102 -25.07 4.23 24.52
N GLN A 103 -25.62 3.22 23.83
CA GLN A 103 -25.99 1.93 24.42
C GLN A 103 -24.78 1.01 24.67
N ALA A 104 -23.72 1.16 23.88
CA ALA A 104 -22.53 0.31 23.97
C ALA A 104 -21.85 0.38 25.34
N LYS A 105 -21.53 -0.81 25.85
CA LYS A 105 -20.69 -1.07 27.03
C LYS A 105 -19.32 -1.57 26.57
N SER A 106 -18.37 -1.71 27.48
CA SER A 106 -17.08 -2.38 27.17
C SER A 106 -17.34 -3.77 26.57
N ASN A 107 -16.49 -4.20 25.62
CA ASN A 107 -16.62 -5.44 24.85
C ASN A 107 -17.89 -5.51 23.95
N THR A 108 -18.29 -4.37 23.39
CA THR A 108 -19.38 -4.30 22.39
C THR A 108 -18.83 -4.17 20.98
N VAL A 109 -19.36 -4.94 20.04
CA VAL A 109 -19.18 -4.75 18.60
C VAL A 109 -20.39 -4.00 18.05
N ILE A 110 -20.18 -2.83 17.47
CA ILE A 110 -21.17 -2.10 16.70
C ILE A 110 -20.96 -2.46 15.23
N GLN A 111 -21.81 -3.34 14.69
CA GLN A 111 -21.78 -3.80 13.32
C GLN A 111 -22.63 -2.88 12.43
N LEU A 112 -21.98 -2.21 11.48
CA LEU A 112 -22.62 -1.32 10.52
C LEU A 112 -22.98 -2.09 9.25
N ALA A 113 -24.21 -1.88 8.77
CA ALA A 113 -24.62 -2.25 7.43
C ALA A 113 -24.06 -1.26 6.39
N PRO A 114 -23.96 -1.65 5.10
CA PRO A 114 -23.69 -0.73 4.01
C PRO A 114 -24.64 0.47 4.02
N GLY A 115 -24.10 1.66 3.85
CA GLY A 115 -24.86 2.90 3.87
C GLY A 115 -24.00 4.12 4.18
N SER A 116 -24.65 5.29 4.11
CA SER A 116 -24.06 6.56 4.52
C SER A 116 -24.53 6.91 5.92
N TYR A 117 -23.59 7.26 6.80
CA TYR A 117 -23.79 7.65 8.18
C TYR A 117 -23.35 9.11 8.31
N THR A 118 -24.34 10.01 8.26
CA THR A 118 -24.17 11.46 8.22
C THR A 118 -25.09 12.12 9.23
N LYS A 119 -24.98 13.46 9.38
CA LYS A 119 -25.92 14.22 10.21
C LYS A 119 -27.38 14.02 9.78
N ASP A 120 -27.63 13.91 8.47
CA ASP A 120 -28.97 13.73 7.91
C ASP A 120 -29.54 12.34 8.20
N THR A 121 -28.68 11.35 8.46
CA THR A 121 -29.10 10.00 8.88
C THR A 121 -29.14 9.83 10.39
N GLY A 122 -28.95 10.91 11.16
CA GLY A 122 -29.11 10.93 12.62
C GLY A 122 -27.81 11.01 13.42
N GLU A 123 -26.65 11.15 12.77
CA GLU A 123 -25.37 11.21 13.49
C GLU A 123 -25.11 12.56 14.17
N VAL A 124 -24.55 12.50 15.38
CA VAL A 124 -24.05 13.66 16.12
C VAL A 124 -22.55 13.51 16.28
N PHE A 125 -21.80 14.33 15.54
CA PHE A 125 -20.33 14.30 15.53
C PHE A 125 -19.72 15.18 16.65
N PRO A 126 -18.52 14.85 17.15
CA PRO A 126 -17.73 13.66 16.79
C PRO A 126 -18.34 12.36 17.35
N LEU A 127 -18.26 11.29 16.59
CA LEU A 127 -18.59 9.94 17.07
C LEU A 127 -17.47 9.47 18.00
N VAL A 128 -17.77 9.35 19.29
CA VAL A 128 -16.79 8.93 20.31
C VAL A 128 -16.88 7.42 20.50
N VAL A 129 -15.92 6.69 19.94
CA VAL A 129 -15.79 5.24 20.14
C VAL A 129 -15.20 5.03 21.52
N LYS A 130 -16.05 4.51 22.42
CA LYS A 130 -15.74 4.29 23.83
C LYS A 130 -14.65 3.21 24.02
N PRO A 131 -14.01 3.14 25.20
CA PRO A 131 -13.07 2.08 25.50
C PRO A 131 -13.63 0.67 25.30
N ASP A 132 -12.79 -0.22 24.76
CA ASP A 132 -13.12 -1.62 24.43
C ASP A 132 -14.33 -1.82 23.50
N VAL A 133 -14.74 -0.77 22.77
CA VAL A 133 -15.81 -0.85 21.76
C VAL A 133 -15.20 -0.95 20.37
N ILE A 134 -15.76 -1.86 19.57
CA ILE A 134 -15.38 -2.09 18.18
C ILE A 134 -16.44 -1.46 17.28
N LEU A 135 -16.07 -0.43 16.51
CA LEU A 135 -16.92 0.09 15.43
C LEU A 135 -16.51 -0.57 14.12
N ARG A 136 -17.39 -1.41 13.57
CA ARG A 136 -17.07 -2.33 12.48
C ARG A 136 -18.00 -2.17 11.27
N GLY A 137 -17.44 -1.96 10.10
CA GLY A 137 -18.13 -2.03 8.81
C GLY A 137 -17.69 -3.26 7.99
N ASP A 138 -17.34 -3.02 6.72
CA ASP A 138 -16.87 -4.05 5.77
C ASP A 138 -15.34 -3.99 5.63
N GLU A 139 -14.64 -4.88 6.35
CA GLU A 139 -13.18 -4.95 6.33
C GLU A 139 -12.62 -5.50 5.01
N ALA A 140 -13.37 -6.38 4.33
CA ALA A 140 -12.90 -7.04 3.11
C ALA A 140 -12.66 -6.04 1.98
N ASN A 141 -13.50 -5.01 1.91
CA ASN A 141 -13.40 -3.93 0.93
C ASN A 141 -12.94 -2.60 1.54
N LYS A 142 -12.27 -2.64 2.70
CA LYS A 142 -11.79 -1.46 3.43
C LYS A 142 -12.84 -0.36 3.62
N GLY A 143 -14.10 -0.76 3.82
CA GLY A 143 -15.23 0.11 4.12
C GLY A 143 -15.81 0.90 2.96
N GLN A 144 -15.53 0.53 1.70
CA GLN A 144 -16.03 1.26 0.52
C GLN A 144 -17.56 1.44 0.49
N THR A 145 -18.31 0.58 1.17
CA THR A 145 -19.78 0.65 1.23
C THR A 145 -20.33 1.21 2.55
N VAL A 146 -19.47 1.49 3.53
CA VAL A 146 -19.84 1.98 4.87
C VAL A 146 -19.22 3.36 5.06
N LEU A 147 -19.96 4.40 4.67
CA LEU A 147 -19.45 5.76 4.56
C LEU A 147 -19.82 6.57 5.81
N VAL A 148 -18.84 7.02 6.59
CA VAL A 148 -19.04 7.91 7.75
C VAL A 148 -18.58 9.31 7.35
N ILE A 149 -19.53 10.23 7.18
CA ILE A 149 -19.26 11.57 6.62
C ILE A 149 -19.83 12.63 7.56
N GLY A 150 -18.95 13.43 8.15
CA GLY A 150 -19.39 14.51 9.03
C GLY A 150 -18.25 15.20 9.76
N SER A 151 -18.62 16.04 10.72
CA SER A 151 -17.68 16.84 11.48
C SER A 151 -18.36 17.42 12.71
N GLY A 152 -17.66 17.46 13.84
CA GLY A 152 -18.09 18.13 15.06
C GLY A 152 -16.92 18.70 15.86
N PRO A 153 -17.16 19.71 16.71
CA PRO A 153 -16.12 20.36 17.48
C PRO A 153 -15.55 19.42 18.54
N TYR A 154 -14.23 19.46 18.72
CA TYR A 154 -13.52 18.76 19.77
C TYR A 154 -12.41 19.62 20.35
N VAL A 155 -12.44 19.84 21.67
CA VAL A 155 -11.39 20.59 22.38
C VAL A 155 -10.35 19.58 22.87
N SER A 156 -9.23 19.48 22.15
CA SER A 156 -8.11 18.61 22.53
C SER A 156 -7.39 19.15 23.78
N PRO A 157 -7.22 18.33 24.84
CA PRO A 157 -6.43 18.69 26.01
C PRO A 157 -4.93 18.90 25.72
N THR A 158 -4.35 18.18 24.76
CA THR A 158 -2.90 18.25 24.47
C THR A 158 -2.56 19.06 23.23
N PHE A 159 -3.56 19.49 22.46
CA PHE A 159 -3.35 20.23 21.22
C PHE A 159 -4.13 21.55 21.21
N ALA A 160 -5.19 21.65 20.41
CA ALA A 160 -6.04 22.82 20.27
C ALA A 160 -7.44 22.38 19.85
N SER A 161 -8.42 23.28 19.84
CA SER A 161 -9.76 22.99 19.31
C SER A 161 -9.69 22.57 17.84
N GLN A 162 -10.40 21.50 17.50
CA GLN A 162 -10.45 20.89 16.17
C GLN A 162 -11.88 20.55 15.76
N ASN A 163 -12.03 20.19 14.50
CA ASN A 163 -13.22 19.58 13.95
C ASN A 163 -12.92 18.13 13.62
N VAL A 164 -13.71 17.19 14.14
CA VAL A 164 -13.41 15.75 14.15
C VAL A 164 -14.65 14.96 13.73
N THR A 165 -14.48 13.91 12.92
CA THR A 165 -15.56 12.97 12.59
C THR A 165 -15.64 11.88 13.66
N ILE A 166 -14.55 11.17 13.92
CA ILE A 166 -14.48 10.10 14.91
C ILE A 166 -13.39 10.42 15.94
N ARG A 167 -13.68 10.21 17.23
CA ARG A 167 -12.66 10.15 18.29
C ARG A 167 -12.58 8.72 18.80
N ALA A 168 -11.40 8.12 18.81
CA ALA A 168 -11.19 6.76 19.29
C ALA A 168 -10.46 6.75 20.65
N ASP A 169 -11.11 6.17 21.66
CA ASP A 169 -10.56 6.08 23.02
C ASP A 169 -9.72 4.79 23.22
N LYS A 170 -9.24 4.60 24.45
CA LYS A 170 -8.33 3.51 24.85
C LYS A 170 -8.89 2.14 24.47
N GLU A 171 -8.07 1.26 23.87
CA GLU A 171 -8.46 -0.13 23.54
C GLU A 171 -9.71 -0.25 22.65
N SER A 172 -10.17 0.85 22.04
CA SER A 172 -11.24 0.85 21.06
C SER A 172 -10.72 0.46 19.68
N GLU A 173 -11.63 0.06 18.80
CA GLU A 173 -11.26 -0.35 17.46
C GLU A 173 -12.16 0.30 16.41
N VAL A 174 -11.57 0.70 15.29
CA VAL A 174 -12.28 1.24 14.12
C VAL A 174 -11.87 0.44 12.90
N ARG A 175 -12.83 -0.26 12.30
CA ARG A 175 -12.55 -1.27 11.26
C ARG A 175 -13.54 -1.21 10.10
N GLY A 176 -13.05 -1.33 8.86
CA GLY A 176 -13.91 -1.51 7.70
C GLY A 176 -14.80 -0.31 7.36
N LEU A 177 -14.33 0.92 7.60
CA LEU A 177 -15.08 2.16 7.33
C LEU A 177 -14.42 2.99 6.24
N THR A 178 -15.22 3.72 5.45
CA THR A 178 -14.73 4.91 4.74
C THR A 178 -15.08 6.14 5.57
N VAL A 179 -14.09 6.97 5.95
CA VAL A 179 -14.30 8.15 6.80
C VAL A 179 -13.87 9.42 6.09
N THR A 180 -14.75 10.41 6.07
CA THR A 180 -14.52 11.73 5.44
C THR A 180 -14.92 12.85 6.38
N ASN A 181 -14.00 13.80 6.61
CA ASN A 181 -14.32 15.09 7.21
C ASN A 181 -14.37 16.20 6.15
N PRO A 182 -15.56 16.65 5.73
CA PRO A 182 -15.70 17.66 4.67
C PRO A 182 -15.44 19.09 5.16
N MET A 183 -15.19 19.31 6.45
CA MET A 183 -15.00 20.65 7.00
C MET A 183 -13.56 21.13 6.81
N THR A 184 -13.38 22.41 6.46
CA THR A 184 -12.04 23.02 6.41
C THR A 184 -11.32 22.85 7.75
N ARG A 185 -10.08 22.35 7.71
CA ARG A 185 -9.29 21.96 8.90
C ARG A 185 -9.88 20.80 9.72
N GLY A 186 -10.85 20.07 9.17
CA GLY A 186 -11.47 18.91 9.78
C GLY A 186 -10.67 17.63 9.58
N THR A 187 -10.53 16.86 10.66
CA THR A 187 -9.82 15.58 10.71
C THR A 187 -10.84 14.44 10.70
N ALA A 188 -10.60 13.37 9.92
CA ALA A 188 -11.50 12.22 9.89
C ALA A 188 -11.48 11.47 11.23
N LEU A 189 -10.31 11.06 11.74
CA LEU A 189 -10.22 10.38 13.03
C LEU A 189 -9.16 11.01 13.95
N TRP A 190 -9.54 11.23 15.20
CA TRP A 190 -8.68 11.79 16.25
C TRP A 190 -8.34 10.76 17.34
N VAL A 191 -7.07 10.73 17.73
CA VAL A 191 -6.53 9.91 18.83
C VAL A 191 -5.90 10.85 19.86
N GLU A 192 -6.45 10.89 21.07
CA GLU A 192 -6.01 11.76 22.17
C GLU A 192 -5.45 10.93 23.32
N SER A 193 -4.12 10.82 23.42
CA SER A 193 -3.47 10.08 24.52
C SER A 193 -4.03 8.67 24.78
N SER A 194 -4.51 8.00 23.72
CA SER A 194 -5.11 6.67 23.72
C SER A 194 -4.42 5.73 22.74
N ASN A 195 -4.72 4.44 22.81
CA ASN A 195 -4.12 3.36 22.02
C ASN A 195 -5.15 2.50 21.25
N PRO A 196 -6.00 3.09 20.39
CA PRO A 196 -6.96 2.33 19.61
C PRO A 196 -6.29 1.52 18.49
N GLU A 197 -6.97 0.48 18.01
CA GLU A 197 -6.63 -0.21 16.77
C GLU A 197 -7.48 0.32 15.61
N ILE A 198 -6.82 0.81 14.57
CA ILE A 198 -7.47 1.40 13.40
C ILE A 198 -7.00 0.60 12.19
N ARG A 199 -7.87 -0.27 11.65
CA ARG A 199 -7.47 -1.16 10.56
C ARG A 199 -8.48 -1.41 9.47
N ASN A 200 -8.00 -1.70 8.26
CA ASN A 200 -8.84 -2.00 7.10
C ASN A 200 -9.87 -0.89 6.83
N ASN A 201 -9.50 0.39 6.97
CA ASN A 201 -10.35 1.53 6.66
C ASN A 201 -9.87 2.27 5.41
N THR A 202 -10.73 3.13 4.87
CA THR A 202 -10.40 4.12 3.86
C THR A 202 -10.63 5.53 4.41
N PHE A 203 -9.58 6.31 4.60
CA PHE A 203 -9.66 7.73 4.97
C PHE A 203 -9.53 8.57 3.70
N SER A 204 -10.63 9.14 3.23
CA SER A 204 -10.64 9.84 1.95
C SER A 204 -11.33 11.19 1.97
N ASN A 205 -10.90 12.07 1.07
CA ASN A 205 -11.53 13.35 0.77
C ASN A 205 -11.69 14.29 1.99
N SER A 206 -10.89 14.08 3.05
CA SER A 206 -10.92 14.98 4.20
C SER A 206 -10.17 16.27 3.89
N LEU A 207 -10.70 17.42 4.31
CA LEU A 207 -10.07 18.70 3.99
C LEU A 207 -8.84 19.04 4.86
N ARG A 208 -8.47 18.17 5.80
CA ARG A 208 -7.21 18.20 6.54
C ARG A 208 -6.61 16.80 6.63
N ASP A 209 -6.61 16.19 7.80
CA ASP A 209 -5.91 14.94 8.07
C ASP A 209 -6.87 13.75 8.00
N GLY A 210 -6.40 12.60 7.50
CA GLY A 210 -7.10 11.32 7.68
C GLY A 210 -7.14 10.94 9.15
N ILE A 211 -5.97 10.76 9.77
CA ILE A 211 -5.82 10.52 11.21
C ILE A 211 -4.91 11.58 11.83
N PHE A 212 -5.26 12.03 13.05
CA PHE A 212 -4.38 12.84 13.88
C PHE A 212 -4.18 12.20 15.25
N VAL A 213 -2.92 12.01 15.65
CA VAL A 213 -2.49 11.44 16.93
C VAL A 213 -1.76 12.50 17.74
N THR A 214 -2.14 12.70 19.00
CA THR A 214 -1.53 13.70 19.88
C THR A 214 -1.35 13.19 21.31
N GLY A 215 -0.72 14.02 22.14
CA GLY A 215 -0.47 13.73 23.55
C GLY A 215 0.54 12.60 23.67
N THR A 216 0.16 11.52 24.36
CA THR A 216 0.92 10.27 24.46
C THR A 216 0.25 9.13 23.70
N GLY A 217 -0.56 9.46 22.68
CA GLY A 217 -1.34 8.46 21.94
C GLY A 217 -0.43 7.44 21.27
N ALA A 218 -0.80 6.16 21.31
CA ALA A 218 -0.01 5.05 20.80
C ALA A 218 -0.91 4.04 20.05
N PRO A 219 -1.60 4.46 18.97
CA PRO A 219 -2.48 3.57 18.22
C PRO A 219 -1.70 2.56 17.37
N THR A 220 -2.35 1.46 17.01
CA THR A 220 -1.95 0.65 15.85
C THR A 220 -2.79 1.09 14.65
N ILE A 221 -2.14 1.60 13.61
CA ILE A 221 -2.76 2.03 12.35
C ILE A 221 -2.29 1.04 11.28
N ALA A 222 -3.14 0.08 10.92
CA ALA A 222 -2.75 -1.05 10.07
C ALA A 222 -3.64 -1.23 8.84
N ASP A 223 -3.04 -1.48 7.68
CA ASP A 223 -3.77 -1.90 6.47
C ASP A 223 -4.89 -0.93 6.03
N ASN A 224 -4.72 0.37 6.26
CA ASN A 224 -5.67 1.40 5.83
C ASN A 224 -5.24 2.03 4.49
N VAL A 225 -6.18 2.66 3.81
CA VAL A 225 -5.96 3.50 2.63
C VAL A 225 -6.21 4.96 2.99
N PHE A 226 -5.24 5.82 2.74
CA PHE A 226 -5.35 7.27 2.86
C PHE A 226 -5.28 7.88 1.47
N THR A 227 -6.36 8.48 0.98
CA THR A 227 -6.39 9.01 -0.39
C THR A 227 -7.13 10.33 -0.53
N GLN A 228 -6.61 11.23 -1.36
CA GLN A 228 -7.27 12.51 -1.68
C GLN A 228 -7.57 13.40 -0.45
N ASN A 229 -6.82 13.24 0.64
CA ASN A 229 -6.92 14.13 1.79
C ASN A 229 -6.14 15.41 1.49
N LYS A 230 -6.76 16.57 1.66
CA LYS A 230 -6.15 17.86 1.30
C LYS A 230 -4.95 18.21 2.20
N GLY A 231 -5.01 17.81 3.47
CA GLY A 231 -3.87 17.86 4.40
C GLY A 231 -3.10 16.55 4.35
N ASN A 232 -2.88 15.90 5.49
CA ASN A 232 -2.01 14.72 5.53
C ASN A 232 -2.81 13.41 5.56
N GLY A 233 -2.17 12.28 5.24
CA GLY A 233 -2.74 10.98 5.55
C GLY A 233 -2.83 10.76 7.05
N VAL A 234 -1.65 10.74 7.71
CA VAL A 234 -1.53 10.67 9.17
C VAL A 234 -0.66 11.82 9.68
N SER A 235 -1.07 12.44 10.78
CA SER A 235 -0.30 13.44 11.52
C SER A 235 -0.07 12.98 12.97
N LEU A 236 1.17 13.04 13.46
CA LEU A 236 1.53 12.79 14.85
C LEU A 236 2.17 14.04 15.47
N ALA A 237 1.76 14.38 16.68
CA ALA A 237 2.27 15.55 17.40
C ALA A 237 2.46 15.26 18.89
N ARG A 238 3.14 16.19 19.58
CA ARG A 238 3.49 16.07 21.01
C ARG A 238 4.40 14.86 21.23
N ALA A 239 4.04 13.93 22.09
CA ALA A 239 4.85 12.76 22.43
C ALA A 239 4.20 11.46 21.92
N ALA A 240 3.48 11.54 20.80
CA ALA A 240 2.76 10.41 20.23
C ALA A 240 3.72 9.28 19.83
N GLN A 241 3.25 8.05 20.02
CA GLN A 241 3.92 6.80 19.71
C GLN A 241 3.01 5.97 18.80
N GLY A 242 3.19 4.65 18.80
CA GLY A 242 2.34 3.71 18.10
C GLY A 242 3.00 3.14 16.84
N GLU A 243 2.23 2.31 16.16
CA GLU A 243 2.69 1.53 15.01
C GLU A 243 1.85 1.93 13.79
N ILE A 244 2.52 2.25 12.69
CA ILE A 244 1.89 2.55 11.40
C ILE A 244 2.42 1.50 10.42
N ARG A 245 1.59 0.52 10.04
CA ARG A 245 2.05 -0.60 9.22
C ARG A 245 1.13 -1.01 8.08
N GLY A 246 1.71 -1.38 6.95
CA GLY A 246 0.95 -1.93 5.80
C GLY A 246 -0.07 -0.96 5.19
N ASN A 247 0.01 0.34 5.46
CA ASN A 247 -0.94 1.31 4.94
C ASN A 247 -0.52 1.83 3.56
N LEU A 248 -1.52 2.26 2.77
CA LEU A 248 -1.31 2.99 1.52
C LEU A 248 -1.62 4.47 1.74
N PHE A 249 -0.68 5.36 1.43
CA PHE A 249 -0.83 6.81 1.42
C PHE A 249 -0.64 7.32 0.00
N GLN A 250 -1.71 7.86 -0.60
CA GLN A 250 -1.71 8.29 -1.98
C GLN A 250 -2.44 9.61 -2.21
N ALA A 251 -1.86 10.52 -3.00
CA ALA A 251 -2.52 11.77 -3.39
C ALA A 251 -3.00 12.61 -2.19
N THR A 252 -2.21 12.68 -1.13
CA THR A 252 -2.41 13.62 0.00
C THR A 252 -1.41 14.79 -0.07
N GLY A 253 -1.56 15.76 0.81
CA GLY A 253 -0.53 16.76 1.11
C GLY A 253 0.77 16.07 1.54
N PHE A 254 0.92 15.73 2.82
CA PHE A 254 1.97 14.78 3.22
C PHE A 254 1.37 13.39 3.40
N GLY A 255 2.10 12.35 3.02
CA GLY A 255 1.68 10.98 3.38
C GLY A 255 1.60 10.86 4.90
N ILE A 256 2.72 11.13 5.57
CA ILE A 256 2.82 11.11 7.03
C ILE A 256 3.58 12.35 7.53
N ALA A 257 3.03 13.04 8.53
CA ALA A 257 3.68 14.16 9.22
C ALA A 257 3.94 13.81 10.69
N ILE A 258 5.18 13.98 11.16
CA ILE A 258 5.59 13.56 12.51
C ILE A 258 6.33 14.71 13.19
N GLY A 259 5.75 15.28 14.25
CA GLY A 259 6.33 16.40 14.99
C GLY A 259 6.39 16.19 16.51
N GLY A 260 6.80 17.23 17.23
CA GLY A 260 7.05 17.18 18.67
C GLY A 260 8.24 16.29 19.05
N THR A 261 8.06 15.42 20.02
CA THR A 261 8.97 14.35 20.44
C THR A 261 8.43 12.98 20.09
N SER A 262 7.54 12.90 19.09
CA SER A 262 6.89 11.65 18.69
C SER A 262 7.91 10.64 18.16
N ALA A 263 7.73 9.36 18.45
CA ALA A 263 8.64 8.29 18.04
C ALA A 263 7.90 7.00 17.59
N PRO A 264 6.98 7.09 16.61
CA PRO A 264 6.28 5.91 16.09
C PRO A 264 7.20 4.98 15.30
N THR A 265 6.79 3.73 15.13
CA THR A 265 7.35 2.80 14.15
C THR A 265 6.52 2.83 12.86
N LEU A 266 7.21 2.87 11.72
CA LEU A 266 6.62 2.87 10.39
C LEU A 266 7.17 1.66 9.63
N GLU A 267 6.31 0.68 9.35
CA GLU A 267 6.74 -0.59 8.76
C GLU A 267 5.90 -1.00 7.54
N GLY A 268 6.54 -1.30 6.41
CA GLY A 268 5.82 -1.88 5.26
C GLY A 268 4.76 -0.95 4.64
N ASN A 269 4.83 0.36 4.84
CA ASN A 269 3.86 1.30 4.27
C ASN A 269 4.24 1.68 2.84
N GLN A 270 3.23 1.93 2.02
CA GLN A 270 3.38 2.49 0.67
C GLN A 270 3.00 3.97 0.71
N VAL A 271 3.96 4.86 0.51
CA VAL A 271 3.81 6.32 0.57
C VAL A 271 4.14 6.92 -0.79
N ILE A 272 3.12 7.02 -1.64
CA ILE A 272 3.29 7.30 -3.07
C ILE A 272 2.48 8.49 -3.55
N GLN A 273 2.98 9.25 -4.52
CA GLN A 273 2.21 10.31 -5.19
C GLN A 273 1.60 11.37 -4.27
N ASN A 274 2.21 11.65 -3.12
CA ASN A 274 1.82 12.74 -2.23
C ASN A 274 2.60 14.03 -2.60
N THR A 275 2.36 15.14 -1.91
CA THR A 275 3.24 16.31 -2.05
C THR A 275 4.64 15.97 -1.55
N ASP A 276 4.74 15.61 -0.27
CA ASP A 276 5.92 14.93 0.28
C ASP A 276 5.50 13.60 0.87
N GLY A 277 6.40 12.62 0.89
CA GLY A 277 6.12 11.31 1.47
C GLY A 277 6.00 11.39 2.99
N ILE A 278 7.13 11.50 3.68
CA ILE A 278 7.19 11.55 5.15
C ILE A 278 7.94 12.81 5.58
N VAL A 279 7.28 13.65 6.38
CA VAL A 279 7.87 14.87 6.93
C VAL A 279 8.05 14.71 8.44
N VAL A 280 9.30 14.82 8.90
CA VAL A 280 9.69 14.70 10.30
C VAL A 280 10.21 16.05 10.79
N SER A 281 9.65 16.57 11.87
CA SER A 281 9.95 17.90 12.41
C SER A 281 10.25 17.88 13.91
N ASP A 282 10.55 19.07 14.44
CA ASP A 282 10.85 19.30 15.86
C ASP A 282 11.97 18.38 16.36
N SER A 283 11.71 17.53 17.35
CA SER A 283 12.66 16.55 17.90
C SER A 283 12.14 15.12 17.73
N ALA A 284 11.29 14.87 16.73
CA ALA A 284 10.68 13.56 16.49
C ALA A 284 11.74 12.54 16.03
N ARG A 285 11.54 11.28 16.45
CA ARG A 285 12.49 10.17 16.26
C ARG A 285 11.79 8.89 15.76
N PRO A 286 11.10 8.93 14.61
CA PRO A 286 10.44 7.75 14.08
C PRO A 286 11.45 6.69 13.63
N VAL A 287 11.05 5.42 13.65
CA VAL A 287 11.81 4.28 13.10
C VAL A 287 11.13 3.81 11.83
N LEU A 288 11.84 3.80 10.70
CA LEU A 288 11.28 3.45 9.39
C LEU A 288 11.90 2.15 8.89
N ARG A 289 11.08 1.11 8.67
CA ARG A 289 11.51 -0.18 8.12
C ARG A 289 10.65 -0.63 6.95
N ASP A 290 11.27 -1.18 5.92
CA ASP A 290 10.57 -1.86 4.81
C ASP A 290 9.50 -1.00 4.10
N ASN A 291 9.60 0.34 4.16
CA ASN A 291 8.62 1.22 3.52
C ASN A 291 8.98 1.47 2.05
N VAL A 292 7.96 1.68 1.23
CA VAL A 292 8.09 2.13 -0.17
C VAL A 292 7.64 3.59 -0.26
N ILE A 293 8.56 4.50 -0.52
CA ILE A 293 8.35 5.95 -0.52
C ILE A 293 8.77 6.51 -1.88
N GLU A 294 7.84 6.54 -2.82
CA GLU A 294 8.16 6.77 -4.22
C GLU A 294 7.22 7.73 -4.92
N ASN A 295 7.71 8.37 -5.98
CA ASN A 295 6.89 9.18 -6.88
C ASN A 295 6.10 10.29 -6.18
N ASN A 296 6.55 10.76 -5.01
CA ASN A 296 5.99 11.95 -4.38
C ASN A 296 6.41 13.18 -5.21
N THR A 297 5.52 14.14 -5.36
CA THR A 297 5.70 15.25 -6.30
C THR A 297 6.84 16.19 -5.91
N ARG A 298 7.23 16.22 -4.63
CA ARG A 298 8.37 16.96 -4.12
C ARG A 298 9.39 16.04 -3.44
N ASP A 299 9.30 15.74 -2.14
CA ASP A 299 10.37 15.00 -1.45
C ASP A 299 9.88 13.65 -0.90
N GLY A 300 10.80 12.67 -0.78
CA GLY A 300 10.52 11.35 -0.20
C GLY A 300 10.42 11.41 1.33
N VAL A 301 11.57 11.48 2.00
CA VAL A 301 11.67 11.72 3.44
C VAL A 301 12.31 13.08 3.69
N VAL A 302 11.67 13.91 4.51
CA VAL A 302 12.13 15.25 4.88
C VAL A 302 12.34 15.32 6.38
N ALA A 303 13.53 15.73 6.82
CA ALA A 303 13.83 16.02 8.22
C ALA A 303 14.13 17.51 8.41
N ILE A 304 13.39 18.18 9.29
CA ILE A 304 13.55 19.61 9.60
C ILE A 304 13.73 19.84 11.10
N THR A 305 14.18 21.05 11.46
CA THR A 305 14.43 21.45 12.84
C THR A 305 15.52 20.56 13.48
N ASN A 306 15.17 19.72 14.46
CA ASN A 306 16.06 18.81 15.19
C ASN A 306 15.62 17.34 15.02
N ALA A 307 14.87 17.03 13.97
CA ALA A 307 14.36 15.70 13.69
C ALA A 307 15.50 14.68 13.56
N GLN A 308 15.24 13.45 14.01
CA GLN A 308 16.20 12.34 13.98
C GLN A 308 15.49 11.04 13.55
N PRO A 309 15.01 10.94 12.29
CA PRO A 309 14.47 9.68 11.80
C PRO A 309 15.56 8.60 11.79
N ASN A 310 15.23 7.41 12.30
CA ASN A 310 16.07 6.23 12.19
C ASN A 310 15.70 5.48 10.92
N LEU A 311 16.48 5.71 9.86
CA LEU A 311 16.35 5.03 8.58
C LEU A 311 17.14 3.72 8.52
N GLY A 312 17.75 3.26 9.62
CA GLY A 312 18.55 2.03 9.65
C GLY A 312 19.87 2.22 10.40
N THR A 313 20.34 1.14 11.03
CA THR A 313 21.67 1.05 11.65
C THR A 313 22.43 -0.14 11.08
N ALA A 314 23.71 -0.30 11.44
CA ALA A 314 24.50 -1.46 11.03
C ALA A 314 23.90 -2.79 11.52
N GLU A 315 23.32 -2.80 12.72
CA GLU A 315 22.71 -3.99 13.34
C GLU A 315 21.26 -4.20 12.88
N ASN A 316 20.56 -3.13 12.51
CA ASN A 316 19.16 -3.17 12.08
C ASN A 316 18.98 -2.29 10.83
N PRO A 317 19.27 -2.84 9.64
CA PRO A 317 19.12 -2.16 8.35
C PRO A 317 17.70 -1.62 8.11
N GLY A 318 17.61 -0.51 7.38
CA GLY A 318 16.35 0.15 7.08
C GLY A 318 15.42 -0.60 6.13
N ASN A 319 15.98 -1.17 5.06
CA ASN A 319 15.26 -1.81 3.95
C ASN A 319 14.17 -0.91 3.30
N ASN A 320 14.24 0.41 3.46
CA ASN A 320 13.28 1.30 2.82
C ASN A 320 13.68 1.53 1.35
N THR A 321 12.69 1.57 0.46
CA THR A 321 12.85 2.03 -0.91
C THR A 321 12.39 3.49 -0.97
N ILE A 322 13.33 4.41 -1.18
CA ILE A 322 13.06 5.86 -1.21
C ILE A 322 13.61 6.39 -2.52
N GLN A 323 12.78 6.40 -3.57
CA GLN A 323 13.25 6.64 -4.93
C GLN A 323 12.22 7.41 -5.78
N ASN A 324 12.68 8.01 -6.86
CA ASN A 324 11.82 8.65 -7.87
C ASN A 324 10.93 9.77 -7.32
N ASN A 325 11.31 10.40 -6.21
CA ASN A 325 10.61 11.57 -5.71
C ASN A 325 10.99 12.81 -6.54
N GLY A 326 10.17 13.86 -6.55
CA GLY A 326 10.33 14.98 -7.49
C GLY A 326 11.66 15.72 -7.36
N ARG A 327 12.03 16.13 -6.15
CA ARG A 327 13.21 16.92 -5.80
C ARG A 327 14.27 16.06 -5.10
N TYR A 328 14.04 15.61 -3.87
CA TYR A 328 14.98 14.72 -3.15
C TYR A 328 14.31 13.44 -2.69
N ASP A 329 15.07 12.35 -2.68
CA ASP A 329 14.62 11.12 -2.04
C ASP A 329 14.76 11.24 -0.53
N LEU A 330 15.89 11.78 -0.05
CA LEU A 330 16.11 12.11 1.35
C LEU A 330 16.61 13.54 1.48
N TYR A 331 15.82 14.37 2.15
CA TYR A 331 16.16 15.76 2.43
C TYR A 331 16.36 15.98 3.93
N ASN A 332 17.62 16.05 4.36
CA ASN A 332 17.98 16.49 5.70
C ASN A 332 18.23 18.01 5.72
N ALA A 333 17.24 18.76 6.18
CA ALA A 333 17.34 20.21 6.38
C ALA A 333 17.65 20.60 7.83
N THR A 334 18.02 19.65 8.69
CA THR A 334 18.42 19.94 10.08
C THR A 334 19.78 20.65 10.11
N ARG A 335 20.02 21.46 11.15
CA ARG A 335 21.27 22.26 11.26
C ARG A 335 22.40 21.57 12.03
N GLY A 336 22.14 20.42 12.65
CA GLY A 336 23.11 19.76 13.54
C GLY A 336 22.97 18.25 13.67
N ASN A 337 22.07 17.62 12.92
CA ASN A 337 21.91 16.16 12.93
C ASN A 337 22.39 15.58 11.61
N THR A 338 23.16 14.51 11.67
CA THR A 338 23.41 13.62 10.53
C THR A 338 22.42 12.48 10.61
N ILE A 339 21.68 12.23 9.53
CA ILE A 339 20.80 11.07 9.46
C ILE A 339 21.64 9.85 9.07
N VAL A 340 21.54 8.78 9.85
CA VAL A 340 22.10 7.48 9.49
C VAL A 340 21.05 6.71 8.69
N ALA A 341 21.43 6.28 7.49
CA ALA A 341 20.52 5.65 6.53
C ALA A 341 21.07 4.32 6.01
N VAL A 342 21.45 3.43 6.93
CA VAL A 342 21.99 2.10 6.59
C VAL A 342 20.91 1.19 6.01
N GLY A 343 21.21 0.47 4.93
CA GLY A 343 20.31 -0.59 4.45
C GLY A 343 19.18 -0.12 3.53
N ASN A 344 19.23 1.11 3.03
CA ASN A 344 18.14 1.66 2.21
C ASN A 344 18.50 1.69 0.73
N GLN A 345 17.47 1.63 -0.10
CA GLN A 345 17.55 1.90 -1.52
C GLN A 345 17.21 3.37 -1.76
N ILE A 346 18.24 4.22 -1.76
CA ILE A 346 18.13 5.67 -1.99
C ILE A 346 19.06 6.02 -3.14
N ASN A 347 18.62 6.88 -4.06
CA ASN A 347 19.52 7.43 -5.06
C ASN A 347 20.47 8.43 -4.38
N PRO A 348 21.79 8.17 -4.31
CA PRO A 348 22.73 9.04 -3.57
C PRO A 348 22.80 10.47 -4.12
N GLN A 349 22.58 10.64 -5.43
CA GLN A 349 22.54 11.95 -6.07
C GLN A 349 21.28 12.76 -5.71
N ARG A 350 20.29 12.11 -5.10
CA ARG A 350 19.03 12.70 -4.65
C ARG A 350 18.96 12.84 -3.14
N ILE A 351 20.10 12.71 -2.45
CA ILE A 351 20.26 13.05 -1.04
C ILE A 351 20.67 14.52 -0.92
N SER A 352 20.03 15.26 -0.01
CA SER A 352 20.41 16.63 0.32
C SER A 352 20.58 16.80 1.82
N GLY A 353 21.69 17.42 2.23
CA GLY A 353 22.06 17.64 3.62
C GLY A 353 22.91 16.51 4.24
N PRO A 354 23.29 16.63 5.52
CA PRO A 354 24.20 15.67 6.18
C PRO A 354 23.55 14.29 6.36
N VAL A 355 23.99 13.31 5.60
CA VAL A 355 23.50 11.92 5.70
C VAL A 355 24.69 10.97 5.66
N ASP A 356 24.76 10.09 6.64
CA ASP A 356 25.65 8.92 6.63
C ASP A 356 24.89 7.77 5.97
N PHE A 357 25.00 7.71 4.65
CA PHE A 357 24.33 6.72 3.84
C PHE A 357 25.25 5.53 3.61
N VAL A 358 24.92 4.41 4.26
CA VAL A 358 25.44 3.10 3.89
C VAL A 358 24.33 2.44 3.09
N ALA A 359 24.55 2.27 1.79
CA ALA A 359 23.60 1.56 0.94
C ALA A 359 23.28 0.19 1.55
N ALA A 360 22.13 -0.39 1.19
CA ALA A 360 21.93 -1.80 1.45
C ALA A 360 23.08 -2.59 0.83
N ASP A 361 24.03 -3.02 1.65
CA ASP A 361 25.00 -4.04 1.29
C ASP A 361 24.21 -5.35 1.11
N VAL A 362 23.62 -5.52 -0.08
CA VAL A 362 23.61 -6.84 -0.68
C VAL A 362 25.08 -7.08 -1.00
N THR A 363 25.80 -7.71 -0.08
CA THR A 363 27.10 -8.30 -0.42
C THR A 363 26.82 -9.20 -1.62
N PRO A 364 27.29 -8.84 -2.83
CA PRO A 364 27.11 -9.71 -3.97
C PRO A 364 27.93 -10.95 -3.68
N PRO A 365 27.34 -12.16 -3.72
CA PRO A 365 28.14 -13.36 -3.74
C PRO A 365 28.84 -13.39 -5.11
N GLY A 366 30.08 -12.92 -5.14
CA GLY A 366 30.99 -13.10 -6.25
C GLY A 366 31.04 -11.96 -7.27
N GLY A 367 32.24 -11.39 -7.42
CA GLY A 367 32.72 -10.80 -8.67
C GLY A 367 32.18 -9.42 -9.00
N SER A 368 32.93 -8.39 -8.60
CA SER A 368 32.84 -7.04 -9.16
C SER A 368 33.00 -7.10 -10.69
N THR A 369 31.89 -7.04 -11.41
CA THR A 369 31.88 -6.58 -12.79
C THR A 369 31.19 -5.22 -12.81
N VAL A 370 31.78 -4.25 -13.50
CA VAL A 370 31.17 -2.92 -13.71
C VAL A 370 29.79 -3.14 -14.34
N SER A 371 28.74 -2.66 -13.67
CA SER A 371 27.36 -2.81 -14.17
C SER A 371 27.26 -2.27 -15.59
N GLN A 372 26.78 -3.12 -16.50
CA GLN A 372 26.55 -2.75 -17.91
C GLN A 372 25.42 -1.71 -18.05
N PHE A 373 24.56 -1.59 -17.03
CA PHE A 373 23.42 -0.67 -17.02
C PHE A 373 23.52 0.32 -15.86
N LYS A 374 23.38 1.62 -16.17
CA LYS A 374 23.57 2.70 -15.18
C LYS A 374 22.50 2.73 -14.08
N ASP A 375 21.33 2.18 -14.34
CA ASP A 375 20.17 2.15 -13.44
C ASP A 375 19.99 0.80 -12.72
N VAL A 376 21.00 -0.07 -12.80
CA VAL A 376 21.00 -1.39 -12.16
C VAL A 376 22.02 -1.46 -11.02
N GLN A 377 22.98 -0.53 -10.97
CA GLN A 377 23.95 -0.47 -9.88
C GLN A 377 23.24 -0.29 -8.52
N GLY A 378 23.48 -1.21 -7.59
CA GLY A 378 22.85 -1.25 -6.27
C GLY A 378 21.41 -1.77 -6.25
N HIS A 379 20.88 -2.23 -7.39
CA HIS A 379 19.53 -2.78 -7.48
C HIS A 379 19.47 -4.23 -6.97
N TRP A 380 18.42 -4.64 -6.25
CA TRP A 380 18.30 -6.00 -5.68
C TRP A 380 18.44 -7.13 -6.72
N ALA A 381 18.03 -6.84 -7.95
CA ALA A 381 18.09 -7.78 -9.08
C ALA A 381 19.37 -7.66 -9.92
N GLN A 382 20.34 -6.82 -9.51
CA GLN A 382 21.54 -6.49 -10.30
C GLN A 382 22.24 -7.75 -10.81
N ALA A 383 22.61 -8.66 -9.91
CA ALA A 383 23.34 -9.86 -10.26
C ALA A 383 22.57 -10.74 -11.26
N PHE A 384 21.24 -10.88 -11.11
CA PHE A 384 20.42 -11.64 -12.06
C PHE A 384 20.37 -10.95 -13.44
N ILE A 385 20.21 -9.63 -13.45
CA ILE A 385 20.12 -8.84 -14.68
C ILE A 385 21.45 -8.92 -15.44
N GLU A 386 22.56 -8.64 -14.77
CA GLU A 386 23.90 -8.68 -15.37
C GLU A 386 24.24 -10.07 -15.87
N ALA A 387 23.92 -11.12 -15.10
CA ALA A 387 24.20 -12.48 -15.50
C ALA A 387 23.39 -12.92 -16.73
N LEU A 388 22.12 -12.50 -16.85
CA LEU A 388 21.31 -12.75 -18.04
C LEU A 388 21.73 -11.89 -19.23
N ALA A 389 22.15 -10.64 -19.00
CA ALA A 389 22.62 -9.74 -20.04
C ALA A 389 23.96 -10.21 -20.64
N ALA A 390 24.89 -10.65 -19.81
CA ALA A 390 26.16 -11.27 -20.23
C ALA A 390 25.95 -12.54 -21.09
N ARG A 391 24.79 -13.19 -20.97
CA ARG A 391 24.37 -14.35 -21.75
C ARG A 391 23.50 -13.99 -22.96
N ASN A 392 23.34 -12.70 -23.26
CA ASN A 392 22.49 -12.18 -24.33
C ASN A 392 21.00 -12.59 -24.25
N ILE A 393 20.54 -13.02 -23.07
CA ILE A 393 19.15 -13.44 -22.82
C ILE A 393 18.25 -12.22 -22.72
N ILE A 394 18.71 -11.18 -22.02
CA ILE A 394 18.04 -9.88 -21.92
C ILE A 394 18.95 -8.77 -22.45
N SER A 395 18.34 -7.63 -22.78
CA SER A 395 19.04 -6.44 -23.23
C SER A 395 18.42 -5.19 -22.60
N GLY A 396 19.26 -4.17 -22.44
CA GLY A 396 18.84 -2.83 -22.06
C GLY A 396 18.38 -1.99 -23.26
N PHE A 397 18.25 -0.70 -23.02
CA PHE A 397 17.87 0.31 -23.99
C PHE A 397 19.11 1.03 -24.55
N PRO A 398 19.01 1.68 -25.72
CA PRO A 398 20.13 2.41 -26.33
C PRO A 398 20.73 3.53 -25.45
N ASP A 399 19.98 4.00 -24.46
CA ASP A 399 20.40 5.03 -23.50
C ASP A 399 21.27 4.50 -22.34
N GLY A 400 21.64 3.21 -22.37
CA GLY A 400 22.43 2.53 -21.36
C GLY A 400 21.65 2.12 -20.10
N THR A 401 20.31 2.15 -20.14
CA THR A 401 19.45 1.69 -19.03
C THR A 401 18.91 0.28 -19.24
N TYR A 402 18.55 -0.41 -18.16
CA TYR A 402 17.76 -1.64 -18.20
C TYR A 402 16.28 -1.41 -17.91
N ARG A 403 15.96 -0.39 -17.10
CA ARG A 403 14.63 -0.04 -16.57
C ARG A 403 14.00 -1.17 -15.75
N PRO A 404 14.60 -1.55 -14.61
CA PRO A 404 14.22 -2.74 -13.83
C PRO A 404 12.76 -2.73 -13.35
N SER A 405 12.19 -1.55 -13.06
CA SER A 405 10.83 -1.41 -12.53
C SER A 405 9.73 -1.38 -13.59
N THR A 406 10.07 -1.33 -14.89
CA THR A 406 9.06 -1.30 -15.95
C THR A 406 8.42 -2.68 -16.13
N PRO A 407 7.09 -2.77 -16.30
CA PRO A 407 6.40 -4.02 -16.62
C PRO A 407 6.86 -4.65 -17.95
N VAL A 408 6.70 -5.98 -18.07
CA VAL A 408 7.06 -6.76 -19.27
C VAL A 408 5.80 -7.21 -20.02
N THR A 409 5.77 -7.02 -21.34
CA THR A 409 4.65 -7.52 -22.15
C THR A 409 4.75 -9.03 -22.41
N ARG A 410 3.64 -9.69 -22.68
CA ARG A 410 3.60 -11.12 -23.01
C ARG A 410 4.49 -11.49 -24.21
N ALA A 411 4.57 -10.63 -25.23
CA ALA A 411 5.47 -10.83 -26.37
C ALA A 411 6.95 -10.70 -25.97
N GLN A 412 7.30 -9.71 -25.14
CA GLN A 412 8.66 -9.55 -24.62
C GLN A 412 9.07 -10.75 -23.77
N PHE A 413 8.17 -11.23 -22.91
CA PHE A 413 8.42 -12.41 -22.12
C PHE A 413 8.63 -13.66 -22.98
N ALA A 414 7.85 -13.85 -24.05
CA ALA A 414 8.06 -14.94 -25.01
C ALA A 414 9.48 -14.91 -25.64
N ALA A 415 9.97 -13.72 -25.98
CA ALA A 415 11.33 -13.55 -26.50
C ALA A 415 12.41 -13.92 -25.45
N ILE A 416 12.20 -13.56 -24.19
CA ILE A 416 13.08 -13.93 -23.07
C ILE A 416 13.10 -15.45 -22.90
N ILE A 417 11.94 -16.11 -22.87
CA ILE A 417 11.84 -17.58 -22.77
C ILE A 417 12.58 -18.27 -23.92
N ASN A 418 12.37 -17.79 -25.15
CA ASN A 418 13.02 -18.38 -26.32
C ASN A 418 14.55 -18.32 -26.22
N LYS A 419 15.09 -17.18 -25.76
CA LYS A 419 16.54 -17.02 -25.55
C LYS A 419 17.08 -17.81 -24.36
N ALA A 420 16.32 -17.91 -23.27
CA ALA A 420 16.76 -18.59 -22.05
C ALA A 420 16.72 -20.12 -22.17
N PHE A 421 15.67 -20.66 -22.79
CA PHE A 421 15.39 -22.10 -22.75
C PHE A 421 15.48 -22.81 -24.10
N THR A 422 15.38 -22.08 -25.21
CA THR A 422 15.25 -22.61 -26.57
C THR A 422 14.26 -23.79 -26.63
N PRO A 423 12.97 -23.57 -26.27
CA PRO A 423 12.05 -24.67 -26.03
C PRO A 423 11.85 -25.59 -27.24
N SER A 424 11.93 -26.90 -27.02
CA SER A 424 11.60 -27.90 -28.02
C SER A 424 10.08 -28.01 -28.20
N ALA A 425 9.62 -28.32 -29.40
CA ALA A 425 8.19 -28.40 -29.67
C ALA A 425 7.54 -29.63 -29.01
N GLN A 426 6.61 -29.38 -28.09
CA GLN A 426 5.80 -30.40 -27.39
C GLN A 426 4.36 -30.46 -27.92
N ARG A 427 3.93 -29.44 -28.67
CA ARG A 427 2.62 -29.38 -29.34
C ARG A 427 2.70 -28.68 -30.70
N SER A 428 1.67 -28.89 -31.51
CA SER A 428 1.51 -28.23 -32.82
C SER A 428 1.44 -26.72 -32.67
N SER A 429 1.85 -25.97 -33.70
CA SER A 429 1.66 -24.52 -33.77
C SER A 429 0.18 -24.14 -33.86
N ILE A 430 -0.15 -22.93 -33.43
CA ILE A 430 -1.48 -22.33 -33.57
C ILE A 430 -1.35 -20.94 -34.21
N ASN A 431 -2.31 -20.54 -35.03
CA ASN A 431 -2.39 -19.16 -35.51
C ASN A 431 -3.19 -18.32 -34.52
N PHE A 432 -2.54 -17.37 -33.85
CA PHE A 432 -3.25 -16.41 -33.00
C PHE A 432 -3.83 -15.29 -33.86
N VAL A 433 -5.11 -14.97 -33.67
CA VAL A 433 -5.84 -14.01 -34.53
C VAL A 433 -5.32 -12.58 -34.39
N ASP A 434 -4.65 -12.27 -33.29
CA ASP A 434 -4.09 -10.97 -32.93
C ASP A 434 -2.55 -10.92 -33.06
N VAL A 435 -1.93 -11.94 -33.68
CA VAL A 435 -0.48 -11.97 -33.94
C VAL A 435 -0.22 -12.29 -35.41
N GLY A 436 -0.05 -11.24 -36.21
CA GLY A 436 0.31 -11.38 -37.63
C GLY A 436 1.72 -11.98 -37.82
N GLN A 437 1.96 -12.65 -38.95
CA GLN A 437 3.26 -13.27 -39.26
C GLN A 437 4.43 -12.27 -39.34
N SER A 438 4.14 -11.01 -39.64
CA SER A 438 5.11 -9.91 -39.67
C SER A 438 5.36 -9.28 -38.29
N PHE A 439 4.62 -9.68 -37.25
CA PHE A 439 4.84 -9.18 -35.89
C PHE A 439 6.22 -9.62 -35.40
N TRP A 440 7.00 -8.69 -34.86
CA TRP A 440 8.40 -8.93 -34.45
C TRP A 440 8.54 -10.13 -33.47
N GLY A 441 7.53 -10.35 -32.63
CA GLY A 441 7.50 -11.42 -31.64
C GLY A 441 6.91 -12.74 -32.15
N TYR A 442 6.46 -12.82 -33.41
CA TYR A 442 5.70 -13.96 -33.94
C TYR A 442 6.43 -15.30 -33.72
N GLN A 443 7.70 -15.39 -34.14
CA GLN A 443 8.53 -16.59 -33.97
C GLN A 443 8.71 -16.95 -32.48
N ALA A 444 9.01 -15.96 -31.63
CA ALA A 444 9.20 -16.19 -30.20
C ALA A 444 7.92 -16.70 -29.52
N ILE A 445 6.77 -16.13 -29.87
CA ILE A 445 5.45 -16.54 -29.39
C ILE A 445 5.15 -17.98 -29.82
N GLN A 446 5.39 -18.32 -31.09
CA GLN A 446 5.20 -19.69 -31.59
C GLN A 446 6.08 -20.70 -30.86
N THR A 447 7.37 -20.39 -30.67
CA THR A 447 8.29 -21.30 -29.98
C THR A 447 7.93 -21.48 -28.51
N ALA A 448 7.65 -20.39 -27.78
CA ALA A 448 7.22 -20.46 -26.39
C ALA A 448 5.88 -21.18 -26.22
N TYR A 449 4.96 -21.01 -27.18
CA TYR A 449 3.71 -21.76 -27.21
C TYR A 449 3.97 -23.26 -27.42
N ARG A 450 4.66 -23.63 -28.50
CA ARG A 450 4.92 -25.03 -28.84
C ARG A 450 5.70 -25.76 -27.76
N GLY A 451 6.60 -25.07 -27.06
CA GLY A 451 7.36 -25.61 -25.94
C GLY A 451 6.61 -25.67 -24.60
N GLY A 452 5.33 -25.31 -24.56
CA GLY A 452 4.51 -25.43 -23.34
C GLY A 452 4.72 -24.32 -22.30
N PHE A 453 5.59 -23.34 -22.57
CA PHE A 453 5.83 -22.20 -21.68
C PHE A 453 4.66 -21.22 -21.68
N LEU A 454 4.09 -20.88 -22.84
CA LEU A 454 3.01 -19.89 -22.93
C LEU A 454 1.76 -20.46 -23.58
N ALA A 455 0.59 -20.01 -23.17
CA ALA A 455 -0.68 -20.34 -23.80
C ALA A 455 -1.41 -19.05 -24.25
N GLY A 456 -2.29 -19.18 -25.23
CA GLY A 456 -3.25 -18.14 -25.58
C GLY A 456 -4.51 -18.21 -24.73
N TYR A 457 -5.41 -17.28 -24.95
CA TYR A 457 -6.72 -17.20 -24.31
C TYR A 457 -7.81 -17.79 -25.21
N PRO A 458 -9.02 -18.04 -24.66
CA PRO A 458 -10.19 -18.41 -25.46
C PRO A 458 -10.39 -17.45 -26.65
N GLY A 459 -10.85 -18.01 -27.78
CA GLY A 459 -10.97 -17.25 -29.03
C GLY A 459 -9.69 -17.18 -29.87
N GLY A 460 -8.62 -17.88 -29.47
CA GLY A 460 -7.39 -17.97 -30.26
C GLY A 460 -6.59 -16.67 -30.27
N VAL A 461 -6.64 -15.89 -29.18
CA VAL A 461 -5.87 -14.64 -29.01
C VAL A 461 -4.67 -14.87 -28.10
N PHE A 462 -3.58 -14.13 -28.32
CA PHE A 462 -2.37 -14.18 -27.50
C PHE A 462 -2.19 -12.97 -26.58
N LEU A 463 -2.70 -11.80 -26.98
CA LEU A 463 -2.56 -10.49 -26.35
C LEU A 463 -1.09 -10.06 -26.20
N PRO A 464 -0.36 -9.83 -27.32
CA PRO A 464 1.10 -9.63 -27.29
C PRO A 464 1.57 -8.40 -26.51
N ASP A 465 0.79 -7.33 -26.49
CA ASP A 465 1.12 -6.06 -25.83
C ASP A 465 0.60 -5.97 -24.38
N GLN A 466 -0.17 -6.95 -23.94
CA GLN A 466 -0.63 -7.01 -22.55
C GLN A 466 0.57 -7.21 -21.63
N GLN A 467 0.65 -6.41 -20.57
CA GLN A 467 1.60 -6.64 -19.49
C GLN A 467 1.32 -8.00 -18.84
N ILE A 468 2.36 -8.77 -18.54
CA ILE A 468 2.20 -10.13 -18.02
C ILE A 468 2.06 -10.10 -16.49
N PRO A 469 0.97 -10.66 -15.93
CA PRO A 469 0.85 -10.82 -14.49
C PRO A 469 1.94 -11.71 -13.93
N ARG A 470 2.43 -11.37 -12.74
CA ARG A 470 3.50 -12.08 -12.03
C ARG A 470 3.22 -13.57 -11.87
N VAL A 471 1.98 -13.95 -11.57
CA VAL A 471 1.56 -15.36 -11.49
C VAL A 471 1.70 -16.09 -12.82
N GLN A 472 1.44 -15.43 -13.95
CA GLN A 472 1.55 -16.06 -15.27
C GLN A 472 3.00 -16.33 -15.66
N VAL A 473 3.95 -15.51 -15.21
CA VAL A 473 5.39 -15.78 -15.38
C VAL A 473 5.78 -17.08 -14.67
N LEU A 474 5.33 -17.28 -13.43
CA LEU A 474 5.63 -18.48 -12.65
C LEU A 474 4.94 -19.73 -13.21
N VAL A 475 3.68 -19.61 -13.59
CA VAL A 475 2.94 -20.70 -14.28
C VAL A 475 3.67 -21.08 -15.56
N SER A 476 4.14 -20.09 -16.32
CA SER A 476 4.86 -20.30 -17.57
C SER A 476 6.15 -21.10 -17.36
N LEU A 477 6.97 -20.69 -16.40
CA LEU A 477 8.23 -21.37 -16.07
C LEU A 477 8.00 -22.77 -15.53
N ALA A 478 7.04 -22.96 -14.62
CA ALA A 478 6.73 -24.27 -14.07
C ALA A 478 6.23 -25.24 -15.15
N ASN A 479 5.28 -24.82 -15.99
CA ASN A 479 4.73 -25.66 -17.05
C ASN A 479 5.78 -25.99 -18.12
N GLY A 480 6.53 -24.99 -18.58
CA GLY A 480 7.56 -25.17 -19.61
C GLY A 480 8.72 -26.07 -19.17
N LEU A 481 9.00 -26.13 -17.87
CA LEU A 481 10.01 -27.02 -17.28
C LEU A 481 9.42 -28.35 -16.77
N GLY A 482 8.12 -28.59 -16.96
CA GLY A 482 7.45 -29.82 -16.55
C GLY A 482 7.33 -30.00 -15.03
N TYR A 483 7.30 -28.90 -14.28
CA TYR A 483 7.17 -28.93 -12.82
C TYR A 483 5.70 -29.00 -12.41
N SER A 484 5.41 -29.93 -11.50
CA SER A 484 4.10 -30.12 -10.91
C SER A 484 4.22 -30.36 -9.40
N ALA A 485 3.16 -30.05 -8.67
CA ALA A 485 3.04 -30.27 -7.23
C ALA A 485 1.69 -30.91 -6.91
N THR A 486 1.72 -31.93 -6.04
CA THR A 486 0.52 -32.66 -5.61
C THR A 486 -0.11 -32.11 -4.33
N ASN A 487 0.68 -31.43 -3.48
CA ASN A 487 0.19 -30.80 -2.25
C ASN A 487 -0.04 -29.30 -2.46
N THR A 488 -1.27 -28.94 -2.81
CA THR A 488 -1.68 -27.56 -3.11
C THR A 488 -2.01 -26.73 -1.87
N SER A 489 -2.13 -27.35 -0.69
CA SER A 489 -2.35 -26.69 0.61
C SER A 489 -1.07 -26.03 1.17
N ALA A 490 0.00 -25.98 0.38
CA ALA A 490 1.31 -25.51 0.79
C ALA A 490 1.46 -23.98 0.69
N LEU A 491 0.76 -23.31 -0.23
CA LEU A 491 1.02 -21.90 -0.54
C LEU A 491 0.72 -20.93 0.61
N ASN A 492 -0.29 -21.19 1.44
CA ASN A 492 -0.60 -20.36 2.62
C ASN A 492 0.53 -20.36 3.67
N ARG A 493 1.47 -21.31 3.60
CA ARG A 493 2.67 -21.32 4.45
C ARG A 493 3.78 -20.41 3.93
N TYR A 494 3.76 -20.11 2.63
CA TYR A 494 4.77 -19.29 1.96
C TYR A 494 4.29 -17.86 1.75
N TYR A 495 3.00 -17.66 1.47
CA TYR A 495 2.46 -16.38 1.04
C TYR A 495 1.24 -15.95 1.85
N THR A 496 1.26 -14.72 2.35
CA THR A 496 0.15 -14.07 3.05
C THR A 496 -1.02 -13.74 2.11
N ASP A 497 -0.72 -13.56 0.83
CA ASP A 497 -1.69 -13.26 -0.24
C ASP A 497 -1.98 -14.49 -1.14
N ALA A 498 -1.72 -15.70 -0.65
CA ALA A 498 -1.98 -16.95 -1.37
C ALA A 498 -3.45 -17.09 -1.83
N ALA A 499 -4.40 -16.49 -1.12
CA ALA A 499 -5.82 -16.47 -1.51
C ALA A 499 -6.09 -15.74 -2.83
N GLN A 500 -5.18 -14.87 -3.29
CA GLN A 500 -5.30 -14.16 -4.57
C GLN A 500 -4.80 -14.97 -5.76
N ILE A 501 -4.18 -16.14 -5.53
CA ILE A 501 -3.62 -16.99 -6.59
C ILE A 501 -4.79 -17.69 -7.30
N PRO A 502 -4.96 -17.50 -8.62
CA PRO A 502 -6.01 -18.18 -9.37
C PRO A 502 -5.92 -19.70 -9.25
N SER A 503 -7.06 -20.40 -9.25
CA SER A 503 -7.12 -21.85 -9.06
C SER A 503 -6.23 -22.63 -10.04
N TYR A 504 -6.19 -22.21 -11.30
CA TYR A 504 -5.34 -22.82 -12.34
C TYR A 504 -3.84 -22.68 -12.06
N ALA A 505 -3.44 -21.70 -11.26
CA ALA A 505 -2.05 -21.38 -10.97
C ALA A 505 -1.53 -22.04 -9.69
N ILE A 506 -2.40 -22.59 -8.84
CA ILE A 506 -2.02 -23.14 -7.53
C ILE A 506 -0.93 -24.20 -7.66
N ALA A 507 -1.12 -25.23 -8.48
CA ALA A 507 -0.13 -26.31 -8.62
C ALA A 507 1.19 -25.85 -9.26
N PRO A 508 1.19 -25.11 -10.39
CA PRO A 508 2.43 -24.57 -10.96
C PRO A 508 3.20 -23.63 -10.03
N VAL A 509 2.51 -22.72 -9.33
CA VAL A 509 3.13 -21.80 -8.38
C VAL A 509 3.70 -22.58 -7.20
N THR A 510 2.98 -23.55 -6.66
CA THR A 510 3.51 -24.43 -5.60
C THR A 510 4.80 -25.11 -6.03
N ALA A 511 4.82 -25.66 -7.25
CA ALA A 511 6.00 -26.33 -7.79
C ALA A 511 7.18 -25.38 -7.98
N ALA A 512 6.92 -24.14 -8.42
CA ALA A 512 7.93 -23.09 -8.54
C ALA A 512 8.48 -22.65 -7.18
N THR A 513 7.62 -22.47 -6.17
CA THR A 513 8.01 -22.11 -4.80
C THR A 513 8.87 -23.18 -4.16
N GLN A 514 8.45 -24.45 -4.22
CA GLN A 514 9.22 -25.57 -3.66
C GLN A 514 10.61 -25.72 -4.28
N ARG A 515 10.77 -25.30 -5.53
CA ARG A 515 12.03 -25.31 -6.27
C ARG A 515 12.87 -24.05 -6.11
N SER A 516 12.45 -23.12 -5.24
CA SER A 516 13.12 -21.85 -5.00
C SER A 516 13.24 -20.97 -6.26
N ILE A 517 12.29 -21.10 -7.19
CA ILE A 517 12.21 -20.24 -8.39
C ILE A 517 11.67 -18.86 -8.04
N VAL A 518 10.79 -18.81 -7.04
CA VAL A 518 10.14 -17.56 -6.64
C VAL A 518 11.11 -16.70 -5.84
N ILE A 519 11.34 -15.49 -6.33
CA ILE A 519 11.98 -14.39 -5.62
C ILE A 519 10.95 -13.31 -5.30
N ASN A 520 10.74 -13.01 -4.02
CA ASN A 520 9.87 -11.92 -3.58
C ASN A 520 10.67 -10.81 -2.94
N TYR A 521 10.66 -9.66 -3.59
CA TYR A 521 11.32 -8.44 -3.13
C TYR A 521 10.26 -7.35 -2.90
N PRO A 522 10.36 -6.57 -1.80
CA PRO A 522 11.25 -6.79 -0.65
C PRO A 522 10.72 -7.87 0.31
N THR A 523 9.41 -8.13 0.28
CA THR A 523 8.69 -8.95 1.26
C THR A 523 8.65 -10.42 0.84
N LEU A 524 9.45 -11.26 1.50
CA LEU A 524 9.62 -12.67 1.12
C LEU A 524 8.31 -13.45 1.03
N ASN A 525 7.37 -13.20 1.95
CA ASN A 525 6.10 -13.92 2.07
C ASN A 525 4.91 -13.23 1.37
N GLN A 526 5.16 -12.38 0.36
CA GLN A 526 4.10 -11.75 -0.42
C GLN A 526 4.34 -11.95 -1.92
N LEU A 527 3.44 -12.66 -2.61
CA LEU A 527 3.61 -13.01 -4.01
C LEU A 527 3.16 -11.90 -4.97
N SER A 528 2.13 -11.14 -4.62
CA SER A 528 1.40 -10.19 -5.46
C SER A 528 0.99 -10.80 -6.83
N PRO A 529 0.23 -11.91 -6.84
CA PRO A 529 0.08 -12.76 -8.03
C PRO A 529 -0.53 -12.05 -9.24
N ASN A 530 -1.48 -11.14 -9.02
CA ASN A 530 -2.23 -10.47 -10.09
C ASN A 530 -1.65 -9.10 -10.49
N ARG A 531 -0.54 -8.68 -9.87
CA ARG A 531 0.20 -7.47 -10.28
C ARG A 531 1.03 -7.77 -11.52
N GLU A 532 1.21 -6.79 -12.38
CA GLU A 532 2.14 -6.88 -13.52
C GLU A 532 3.57 -7.16 -13.05
N ALA A 533 4.26 -8.05 -13.77
CA ALA A 533 5.64 -8.43 -13.49
C ALA A 533 6.61 -7.39 -14.05
N THR A 534 7.54 -6.91 -13.21
CA THR A 534 8.58 -5.99 -13.67
C THR A 534 9.71 -6.71 -14.39
N ARG A 535 10.53 -5.96 -15.15
CA ARG A 535 11.72 -6.48 -15.84
C ARG A 535 12.75 -7.09 -14.89
N ALA A 536 12.89 -6.56 -13.68
CA ALA A 536 13.76 -7.13 -12.65
C ALA A 536 13.24 -8.49 -12.16
N GLU A 537 11.93 -8.60 -11.96
CA GLU A 537 11.29 -9.80 -11.46
C GLU A 537 11.30 -10.93 -12.48
N VAL A 538 11.01 -10.62 -13.74
CA VAL A 538 11.15 -11.57 -14.83
C VAL A 538 12.59 -12.06 -14.96
N ALA A 539 13.58 -11.17 -14.86
CA ALA A 539 15.00 -11.57 -14.87
C ALA A 539 15.35 -12.50 -13.71
N ALA A 540 14.92 -12.17 -12.50
CA ALA A 540 15.18 -12.96 -11.30
C ALA A 540 14.53 -14.36 -11.38
N PHE A 541 13.25 -14.45 -11.78
CA PHE A 541 12.56 -15.72 -11.94
C PHE A 541 13.16 -16.59 -13.05
N VAL A 542 13.49 -16.01 -14.20
CA VAL A 542 14.13 -16.73 -15.30
C VAL A 542 15.51 -17.23 -14.88
N TYR A 543 16.30 -16.43 -14.16
CA TYR A 543 17.60 -16.86 -13.66
C TYR A 543 17.46 -18.03 -12.69
N GLN A 544 16.55 -17.97 -11.72
CA GLN A 544 16.35 -19.10 -10.80
C GLN A 544 15.83 -20.35 -11.51
N ALA A 545 14.99 -20.19 -12.53
CA ALA A 545 14.56 -21.31 -13.37
C ALA A 545 15.75 -21.93 -14.14
N LEU A 546 16.72 -21.12 -14.60
CA LEU A 546 17.96 -21.62 -15.21
C LEU A 546 18.87 -22.34 -14.21
N VAL A 547 18.98 -21.83 -12.97
CA VAL A 547 19.70 -22.51 -11.87
C VAL A 547 19.07 -23.87 -11.61
N ASN A 548 17.74 -23.91 -11.48
CA ASN A 548 17.00 -25.14 -11.22
C ASN A 548 17.09 -26.15 -12.37
N ALA A 549 17.25 -25.66 -13.61
CA ALA A 549 17.50 -26.47 -14.79
C ALA A 549 18.99 -26.87 -14.98
N GLY A 550 19.88 -26.52 -14.03
CA GLY A 550 21.31 -26.83 -14.09
C GLY A 550 22.09 -26.09 -15.19
N LYS A 551 21.57 -24.97 -15.69
CA LYS A 551 22.17 -24.21 -16.81
C LYS A 551 23.10 -23.10 -16.36
N VAL A 552 22.99 -22.62 -15.12
CA VAL A 552 23.81 -21.54 -14.55
C VAL A 552 24.04 -21.78 -13.06
N ASP A 553 25.11 -21.19 -12.52
CA ASP A 553 25.41 -21.27 -11.10
C ASP A 553 24.41 -20.45 -10.25
N PRO A 554 24.08 -20.91 -9.03
CA PRO A 554 23.21 -20.17 -8.13
C PRO A 554 23.78 -18.79 -7.78
N ILE A 555 22.92 -17.77 -7.79
CA ILE A 555 23.20 -16.47 -7.17
C ILE A 555 22.47 -16.45 -5.83
N THR A 556 23.20 -16.24 -4.74
CA THR A 556 22.59 -16.08 -3.41
C THR A 556 21.82 -14.78 -3.36
N SER A 557 20.57 -14.85 -2.91
CA SER A 557 19.75 -13.68 -2.64
C SER A 557 18.89 -13.94 -1.40
N PRO A 558 18.74 -12.94 -0.49
CA PRO A 558 17.86 -13.07 0.67
C PRO A 558 16.38 -13.12 0.29
N TYR A 559 16.04 -12.74 -0.95
CA TYR A 559 14.68 -12.64 -1.47
C TYR A 559 14.17 -13.95 -2.10
N VAL A 560 14.99 -15.01 -2.11
CA VAL A 560 14.60 -16.32 -2.64
C VAL A 560 13.67 -17.02 -1.65
N VAL A 561 12.45 -17.33 -2.09
CA VAL A 561 11.48 -18.09 -1.30
C VAL A 561 11.91 -19.55 -1.30
N ARG A 562 12.46 -20.03 -0.18
CA ARG A 562 13.00 -21.38 -0.07
C ARG A 562 11.91 -22.40 0.28
N GLY A 563 11.86 -23.49 -0.48
CA GLY A 563 11.06 -24.67 -0.13
C GLY A 563 11.63 -25.38 1.10
N SER A 564 11.09 -25.08 2.28
CA SER A 564 11.34 -25.71 3.60
C SER A 564 12.66 -25.40 4.33
N GLN A 565 12.53 -24.83 5.52
CA GLN A 565 12.99 -25.50 6.75
C GLN A 565 11.72 -25.75 7.60
N PRO A 566 11.55 -26.94 8.20
CA PRO A 566 10.57 -27.16 9.26
C PRO A 566 10.84 -26.31 10.50
#